data_AF-A0A5C7L413-F1
#
_entry.id   AF-A0A5C7L413-F1
#
_cell.length_a   1.000
_cell.length_b   1.000
_cell.length_c   1.000
_cell.angle_alpha   90.00
_cell.angle_beta   90.00
_cell.angle_gamma   90.00
#
_symmetry.space_group_name_H-M   'P 1'
#
loop_
_entity.id
_entity.type
_entity.pdbx_description
1 polymer ?
#
loop_
_entity_poly.entity_id
_entity_poly.type
_entity_poly.pdbx_seq_one_letter_code
_entity_poly.pdbx_strand_id
1 'polypeptide(L)'
;MALTNPALELTAHRGIRMLTAVFLLLAIYALADFYANPWAYAGIRPWLALAGIGVLAGMTAWRVGRGAARAERLPATFLLAGAAAAAGYSGLLRLNQATASVPPQRVTYAYVGHGRFETAEAGYPPLSPSRFPQAWLEDRVNAIHPFEMIRGGLGFYQYNQARLQDEMRAQLRLEDLQR
;
A
#
# COMPACT_ATOMS: atom_id res chain seq x y z
N MET A 1 -20.49 32.16 -24.15
CA MET A 1 -21.60 31.19 -24.09
C MET A 1 -21.12 30.00 -23.27
N ALA A 2 -21.37 30.03 -21.95
CA ALA A 2 -20.91 28.98 -21.04
C ALA A 2 -21.81 27.76 -21.21
N LEU A 3 -21.27 26.66 -21.72
CA LEU A 3 -21.93 25.35 -21.75
C LEU A 3 -22.00 24.80 -20.33
N THR A 4 -22.78 25.44 -19.46
CA THR A 4 -23.18 24.85 -18.18
C THR A 4 -24.29 23.86 -18.49
N ASN A 5 -23.90 22.62 -18.79
CA ASN A 5 -24.86 21.52 -18.87
C ASN A 5 -25.39 21.27 -17.44
N PRO A 6 -26.68 21.55 -17.14
CA PRO A 6 -27.24 21.31 -15.82
C PRO A 6 -27.29 19.82 -15.44
N ALA A 7 -26.93 18.93 -16.38
CA ALA A 7 -26.84 17.49 -16.20
C ALA A 7 -25.53 17.02 -15.53
N LEU A 8 -24.55 17.91 -15.30
CA LEU A 8 -23.23 17.61 -14.73
C LEU A 8 -22.92 18.54 -13.55
N GLU A 9 -23.86 18.67 -12.60
CA GLU A 9 -23.57 19.28 -11.32
C GLU A 9 -23.23 18.20 -10.28
N LEU A 10 -21.96 17.78 -10.24
CA LEU A 10 -21.43 16.87 -9.22
C LEU A 10 -21.75 17.30 -7.77
N THR A 11 -22.04 18.59 -7.57
CA THR A 11 -22.33 19.21 -6.27
C THR A 11 -23.81 19.22 -5.89
N ALA A 12 -24.74 19.02 -6.85
CA ALA A 12 -26.18 19.09 -6.59
C ALA A 12 -26.64 17.94 -5.68
N HIS A 13 -26.10 16.73 -5.89
CA HIS A 13 -26.52 15.55 -5.14
C HIS A 13 -25.74 15.39 -3.81
N ARG A 14 -26.45 15.37 -2.68
CA ARG A 14 -25.86 15.16 -1.33
C ARG A 14 -25.05 13.87 -1.24
N GLY A 15 -25.55 12.80 -1.87
CA GLY A 15 -24.86 11.51 -1.90
C GLY A 15 -23.50 11.58 -2.61
N ILE A 16 -23.39 12.28 -3.75
CA ILE A 16 -22.13 12.41 -4.49
C ILE A 16 -21.13 13.22 -3.68
N ARG A 17 -21.56 14.33 -3.04
CA ARG A 17 -20.69 15.10 -2.13
C ARG A 17 -20.13 14.26 -0.99
N MET A 18 -20.97 13.42 -0.36
CA MET A 18 -20.52 12.50 0.68
C MET A 18 -19.48 11.51 0.14
N LEU A 19 -19.73 10.89 -1.02
CA LEU A 19 -18.80 9.95 -1.63
C LEU A 19 -17.46 10.61 -1.99
N THR A 20 -17.47 11.84 -2.51
CA THR A 20 -16.26 12.62 -2.78
C THR A 20 -15.48 12.90 -1.50
N ALA A 21 -16.15 13.30 -0.41
CA ALA A 21 -15.49 13.53 0.87
C ALA A 21 -14.83 12.25 1.41
N VAL A 22 -15.55 11.12 1.38
CA VAL A 22 -15.00 9.83 1.82
C VAL A 22 -13.84 9.39 0.93
N PHE A 23 -13.96 9.56 -0.39
CA PHE A 23 -12.88 9.28 -1.33
C PHE A 23 -11.61 10.07 -0.98
N LEU A 24 -11.73 11.39 -0.77
CA LEU A 24 -10.60 12.24 -0.41
C LEU A 24 -9.96 11.80 0.91
N LEU A 25 -10.76 11.49 1.92
CA LEU A 25 -10.24 11.00 3.21
C LEU A 25 -9.47 9.68 3.05
N LEU A 26 -10.00 8.73 2.28
CA LEU A 26 -9.33 7.45 2.03
C LEU A 26 -8.05 7.62 1.20
N ALA A 27 -8.08 8.48 0.18
CA ALA A 27 -6.92 8.77 -0.65
C ALA A 27 -5.81 9.44 0.16
N ILE A 28 -6.14 10.45 0.97
CA ILE A 28 -5.20 11.11 1.88
C ILE A 28 -4.64 10.12 2.88
N TYR A 29 -5.48 9.29 3.50
CA TYR A 29 -5.02 8.27 4.44
C TYR A 29 -4.07 7.27 3.79
N ALA A 30 -4.43 6.72 2.63
CA ALA A 30 -3.60 5.76 1.91
C ALA A 30 -2.25 6.38 1.52
N LEU A 31 -2.25 7.63 1.04
CA LEU A 31 -1.03 8.32 0.65
C LEU A 31 -0.15 8.66 1.86
N ALA A 32 -0.74 9.19 2.93
CA ALA A 32 -0.03 9.50 4.16
C ALA A 32 0.61 8.25 4.76
N ASP A 33 -0.13 7.14 4.84
CA ASP A 33 0.39 5.89 5.35
C ASP A 33 1.45 5.27 4.44
N PHE A 34 1.30 5.38 3.12
CA PHE A 34 2.30 4.92 2.17
C PHE A 34 3.69 5.53 2.46
N TYR A 35 3.77 6.81 2.84
CA TYR A 35 5.02 7.47 3.21
C TYR A 35 5.41 7.26 4.67
N ALA A 36 4.47 7.23 5.60
CA ALA A 36 4.74 7.17 7.03
C ALA A 36 5.01 5.75 7.56
N ASN A 37 4.54 4.71 6.88
CA ASN A 37 4.65 3.33 7.36
C ASN A 37 5.92 2.67 6.82
N PRO A 38 6.89 2.34 7.68
CA PRO A 38 8.12 1.69 7.25
C PRO A 38 7.91 0.19 6.97
N TRP A 39 6.74 -0.37 7.27
CA TRP A 39 6.47 -1.79 7.10
C TRP A 39 5.80 -2.09 5.77
N ALA A 40 6.21 -3.19 5.14
CA ALA A 40 5.63 -3.71 3.90
C ALA A 40 5.28 -5.20 4.02
N TYR A 41 4.38 -5.70 3.17
CA TYR A 41 4.03 -7.13 3.15
C TYR A 41 5.23 -7.99 2.73
N ALA A 42 5.47 -9.04 3.50
CA ALA A 42 6.40 -10.10 3.15
C ALA A 42 5.63 -11.27 2.48
N GLY A 43 6.16 -11.81 1.38
CA GLY A 43 5.50 -12.89 0.62
C GLY A 43 4.22 -12.48 -0.12
N ILE A 44 3.21 -13.33 -0.03
CA ILE A 44 1.95 -13.18 -0.78
C ILE A 44 1.12 -12.03 -0.19
N ARG A 45 0.79 -11.06 -1.03
CA ARG A 45 -0.08 -9.94 -0.66
C ARG A 45 -1.55 -10.40 -0.64
N PRO A 46 -2.39 -9.89 0.28
CA PRO A 46 -3.77 -10.34 0.44
C PRO A 46 -4.70 -9.71 -0.61
N TRP A 47 -4.41 -9.90 -1.91
CA TRP A 47 -5.13 -9.28 -3.02
C TRP A 47 -6.64 -9.53 -2.99
N LEU A 48 -7.06 -10.73 -2.57
CA LEU A 48 -8.47 -11.08 -2.44
C LEU A 48 -9.18 -10.26 -1.36
N ALA A 49 -8.53 -10.01 -0.22
CA ALA A 49 -9.11 -9.17 0.82
C ALA A 49 -9.26 -7.72 0.34
N LEU A 50 -8.25 -7.21 -0.39
CA LEU A 50 -8.29 -5.86 -0.96
C LEU A 50 -9.37 -5.71 -2.03
N ALA A 51 -9.51 -6.71 -2.91
CA ALA A 51 -10.59 -6.76 -3.87
C ALA A 51 -11.96 -6.80 -3.17
N GLY A 52 -12.10 -7.58 -2.10
CA GLY A 52 -13.31 -7.64 -1.28
C GLY A 52 -13.66 -6.27 -0.67
N ILE A 53 -12.69 -5.58 -0.08
CA ILE A 53 -12.87 -4.21 0.46
C ILE A 53 -13.34 -3.26 -0.65
N GLY A 54 -12.69 -3.29 -1.82
CA GLY A 54 -13.06 -2.47 -2.96
C GLY A 54 -14.47 -2.74 -3.46
N VAL A 55 -14.86 -4.02 -3.59
CA VAL A 55 -16.22 -4.42 -4.00
C VAL A 55 -17.26 -3.94 -3.00
N LEU A 56 -17.05 -4.16 -1.70
CA LEU A 56 -17.98 -3.72 -0.65
C LEU A 56 -18.12 -2.19 -0.64
N ALA A 57 -17.02 -1.46 -0.77
CA ALA A 57 -17.04 -0.01 -0.88
C ALA A 57 -17.78 0.44 -2.15
N GLY A 58 -17.56 -0.20 -3.29
CA GLY A 58 -18.25 0.08 -4.55
C GLY A 58 -19.75 -0.18 -4.48
N MET A 59 -20.18 -1.30 -3.88
CA MET A 59 -21.61 -1.58 -3.65
C MET A 59 -22.26 -0.52 -2.76
N THR A 60 -21.54 -0.08 -1.73
CA THR A 60 -21.98 0.98 -0.82
C THR A 60 -22.07 2.32 -1.56
N ALA A 61 -21.05 2.66 -2.35
CA ALA A 61 -21.01 3.87 -3.16
C ALA A 61 -22.17 3.92 -4.15
N TRP A 62 -22.40 2.80 -4.84
CA TRP A 62 -23.51 2.63 -5.76
C TRP A 62 -24.82 2.90 -5.00
N ARG A 63 -25.03 2.29 -3.82
CA ARG A 63 -26.25 2.47 -3.04
C ARG A 63 -26.45 3.91 -2.55
N VAL A 64 -25.41 4.58 -2.08
CA VAL A 64 -25.46 5.98 -1.59
C VAL A 64 -25.66 6.98 -2.72
N GLY A 65 -25.11 6.72 -3.91
CA GLY A 65 -25.26 7.55 -5.10
C GLY A 65 -26.60 7.38 -5.83
N ARG A 66 -27.57 6.64 -5.28
CA ARG A 66 -28.92 6.55 -5.86
C ARG A 66 -29.54 7.95 -5.89
N GLY A 67 -30.02 8.37 -7.08
CA GLY A 67 -30.59 9.70 -7.32
C GLY A 67 -29.70 10.60 -8.18
N ALA A 68 -28.40 10.31 -8.27
CA ALA A 68 -27.51 10.97 -9.22
C ALA A 68 -27.62 10.34 -10.63
N ALA A 69 -27.23 11.10 -11.65
CA ALA A 69 -27.12 10.60 -13.01
C ALA A 69 -26.12 9.44 -13.09
N ARG A 70 -26.39 8.44 -13.94
CA ARG A 70 -25.49 7.28 -14.09
C ARG A 70 -24.06 7.68 -14.49
N ALA A 71 -23.93 8.74 -15.29
CA ALA A 71 -22.65 9.28 -15.74
C ALA A 71 -21.77 9.80 -14.59
N GLU A 72 -22.35 10.27 -13.48
CA GLU A 72 -21.60 10.73 -12.30
C GLU A 72 -21.39 9.60 -11.29
N ARG A 73 -22.43 8.77 -11.12
CA ARG A 73 -22.45 7.69 -10.14
C ARG A 73 -21.43 6.59 -10.44
N LEU A 74 -21.26 6.24 -11.72
CA LEU A 74 -20.32 5.18 -12.14
C LEU A 74 -18.86 5.56 -11.80
N PRO A 75 -18.31 6.71 -12.26
CA PRO A 75 -16.97 7.13 -11.90
C PRO A 75 -16.76 7.25 -10.38
N ALA A 76 -17.71 7.87 -9.66
CA ALA A 76 -17.62 8.00 -8.21
C ALA A 76 -17.55 6.63 -7.50
N THR A 77 -18.29 5.64 -8.00
CA THR A 77 -18.28 4.27 -7.48
C THR A 77 -16.91 3.61 -7.70
N PHE A 78 -16.35 3.69 -8.91
CA PHE A 78 -15.04 3.11 -9.21
C PHE A 78 -13.91 3.79 -8.45
N LEU A 79 -13.92 5.13 -8.37
CA LEU A 79 -12.95 5.89 -7.61
C LEU A 79 -12.98 5.52 -6.13
N LEU A 80 -14.17 5.42 -5.54
CA LEU A 80 -14.29 5.05 -4.13
C LEU A 80 -13.87 3.60 -3.88
N ALA A 81 -14.23 2.66 -4.77
CA ALA A 81 -13.79 1.27 -4.69
C ALA A 81 -12.26 1.15 -4.73
N GLY A 82 -11.61 1.85 -5.66
CA GLY A 82 -10.15 1.88 -5.79
C GLY A 82 -9.47 2.51 -4.57
N ALA A 83 -9.95 3.67 -4.12
CA ALA A 83 -9.43 4.34 -2.93
C ALA A 83 -9.60 3.50 -1.66
N ALA A 84 -10.74 2.81 -1.51
CA ALA A 84 -10.98 1.92 -0.39
C ALA A 84 -10.04 0.70 -0.41
N ALA A 85 -9.79 0.10 -1.58
CA ALA A 85 -8.82 -0.98 -1.71
C ALA A 85 -7.38 -0.51 -1.38
N ALA A 86 -6.98 0.67 -1.86
CA ALA A 86 -5.69 1.27 -1.56
C ALA A 86 -5.54 1.60 -0.06
N ALA A 87 -6.54 2.24 0.55
CA ALA A 87 -6.58 2.48 1.98
C ALA A 87 -6.63 1.17 2.78
N GLY A 88 -7.31 0.15 2.27
CA GLY A 88 -7.37 -1.19 2.83
C GLY A 88 -6.00 -1.86 2.91
N TYR A 89 -5.13 -1.64 1.92
CA TYR A 89 -3.74 -2.13 1.95
C TYR A 89 -3.00 -1.62 3.19
N SER A 90 -3.07 -0.31 3.42
CA SER A 90 -2.50 0.37 4.59
C SER A 90 -3.18 -0.03 5.90
N GLY A 91 -4.52 -0.08 5.91
CA GLY A 91 -5.31 -0.47 7.07
C GLY A 91 -5.01 -1.89 7.55
N LEU A 92 -4.88 -2.84 6.64
CA LEU A 92 -4.52 -4.22 6.97
C LEU A 92 -3.10 -4.33 7.54
N LEU A 93 -2.13 -3.57 6.99
CA LEU A 93 -0.77 -3.52 7.57
C LEU A 93 -0.80 -3.01 9.01
N ARG A 94 -1.52 -1.91 9.27
CA ARG A 94 -1.65 -1.33 10.62
C ARG A 94 -2.38 -2.27 11.57
N LEU A 95 -3.45 -2.90 11.13
CA LEU A 95 -4.22 -3.84 11.94
C LEU A 95 -3.38 -5.07 12.30
N ASN A 96 -2.60 -5.60 11.35
CA ASN A 96 -1.69 -6.71 11.62
C ASN A 96 -0.63 -6.30 12.67
N GLN A 97 0.01 -5.14 12.52
CA GLN A 97 0.95 -4.63 13.51
C GLN A 97 0.32 -4.46 14.90
N ALA A 98 -0.87 -3.86 14.96
CA ALA A 98 -1.58 -3.60 16.21
C ALA A 98 -2.00 -4.88 16.94
N THR A 99 -2.13 -5.99 16.20
CA THR A 99 -2.51 -7.31 16.75
C THR A 99 -1.32 -8.24 16.91
N ALA A 100 -0.09 -7.77 16.69
CA ALA A 100 1.11 -8.57 16.90
C ALA A 100 1.34 -8.76 18.40
N SER A 101 1.43 -10.02 18.83
CA SER A 101 1.73 -10.39 20.22
C SER A 101 3.23 -10.61 20.47
N VAL A 102 4.03 -10.73 19.41
CA VAL A 102 5.47 -10.96 19.46
C VAL A 102 6.18 -9.71 18.95
N PRO A 103 7.25 -9.24 19.62
CA PRO A 103 8.03 -8.10 19.13
C PRO A 103 8.68 -8.40 17.77
N PRO A 104 9.06 -7.36 17.00
CA PRO A 104 9.84 -7.53 15.79
C PRO A 104 11.09 -8.40 15.99
N GLN A 105 11.28 -9.37 15.10
CA GLN A 105 12.42 -10.29 15.12
C GLN A 105 13.36 -9.95 13.98
N ARG A 106 14.67 -10.01 14.25
CA ARG A 106 15.70 -9.83 13.20
C ARG A 106 15.95 -11.17 12.53
N VAL A 107 15.75 -11.20 11.22
CA VAL A 107 15.90 -12.39 10.37
C VAL A 107 16.88 -12.07 9.26
N THR A 108 17.75 -13.03 8.96
CA THR A 108 18.82 -12.83 7.99
C THR A 108 18.37 -13.30 6.61
N TYR A 109 18.48 -12.43 5.61
CA TYR A 109 18.13 -12.74 4.24
C TYR A 109 19.33 -12.55 3.31
N ALA A 110 19.47 -13.41 2.32
CA ALA A 110 20.41 -13.27 1.22
C ALA A 110 19.69 -12.72 -0.02
N TYR A 111 20.32 -11.78 -0.72
CA TYR A 111 19.84 -11.32 -2.01
C TYR A 111 20.12 -12.38 -3.09
N VAL A 112 19.07 -12.89 -3.74
CA VAL A 112 19.19 -13.97 -4.75
C VAL A 112 19.10 -13.47 -6.19
N GLY A 113 19.06 -12.15 -6.40
CA GLY A 113 18.86 -11.53 -7.71
C GLY A 113 17.42 -11.06 -7.97
N HIS A 114 17.26 -10.26 -9.02
CA HIS A 114 15.96 -9.75 -9.52
C HIS A 114 15.06 -9.09 -8.45
N GLY A 115 15.64 -8.37 -7.49
CA GLY A 115 14.88 -7.72 -6.42
C GLY A 115 14.23 -8.68 -5.43
N ARG A 116 14.74 -9.92 -5.31
CA ARG A 116 14.23 -10.95 -4.40
C ARG A 116 15.26 -11.31 -3.33
N PHE A 117 14.76 -11.51 -2.11
CA PHE A 117 15.54 -11.95 -0.96
C PHE A 117 14.95 -13.23 -0.39
N GLU A 118 15.83 -14.16 -0.02
CA GLU A 118 15.45 -15.44 0.58
C GLU A 118 16.22 -15.68 1.88
N THR A 119 15.66 -16.49 2.77
CA THR A 119 16.27 -16.84 4.04
C THR A 119 16.33 -18.36 4.19
N ALA A 120 17.39 -18.85 4.82
CA ALA A 120 17.50 -20.25 5.22
C ALA A 120 16.69 -20.54 6.50
N GLU A 121 16.25 -19.50 7.23
CA GLU A 121 15.47 -19.65 8.45
C GLU A 121 14.05 -20.13 8.14
N ALA A 122 13.66 -21.26 8.72
CA ALA A 122 12.38 -21.88 8.42
C ALA A 122 11.19 -21.02 8.89
N GLY A 123 10.15 -20.93 8.04
CA GLY A 123 8.88 -20.30 8.39
C GLY A 123 8.72 -18.83 8.02
N TYR A 124 9.75 -18.20 7.42
CA TYR A 124 9.66 -16.85 6.89
C TYR A 124 9.48 -16.84 5.36
N PRO A 125 8.63 -15.96 4.81
CA PRO A 125 8.41 -15.87 3.37
C PRO A 125 9.55 -15.12 2.67
N PRO A 126 9.70 -15.31 1.34
CA PRO A 126 10.61 -14.49 0.53
C PRO A 126 10.16 -13.03 0.50
N LEU A 127 11.13 -12.12 0.35
CA LEU A 127 10.85 -10.68 0.23
C LEU A 127 11.08 -10.23 -1.21
N SER A 128 10.18 -9.38 -1.70
CA SER A 128 10.34 -8.69 -2.99
C SER A 128 10.06 -7.20 -2.78
N PRO A 129 11.08 -6.43 -2.37
CA PRO A 129 10.93 -5.03 -2.07
C PRO A 129 10.64 -4.21 -3.33
N SER A 130 9.43 -3.69 -3.47
CA SER A 130 9.01 -2.96 -4.67
C SER A 130 9.49 -1.51 -4.72
N ARG A 131 10.11 -0.99 -3.66
CA ARG A 131 10.52 0.42 -3.54
C ARG A 131 12.01 0.66 -3.82
N PHE A 132 12.77 -0.38 -4.17
CA PHE A 132 14.22 -0.29 -4.34
C PHE A 132 14.61 -0.41 -5.81
N PRO A 133 15.47 0.48 -6.34
CA PRO A 133 16.00 0.35 -7.69
C PRO A 133 16.74 -0.97 -7.83
N GLN A 134 16.40 -1.79 -8.83
CA GLN A 134 17.07 -3.07 -9.07
C GLN A 134 18.58 -2.89 -9.29
N ALA A 135 18.98 -1.81 -9.96
CA ALA A 135 20.37 -1.44 -10.17
C ALA A 135 21.19 -1.31 -8.86
N TRP A 136 20.56 -0.93 -7.74
CA TRP A 136 21.28 -0.86 -6.45
C TRP A 136 21.64 -2.25 -5.89
N LEU A 137 20.86 -3.27 -6.26
CA LEU A 137 21.00 -4.64 -5.77
C LEU A 137 21.77 -5.55 -6.74
N GLU A 138 21.81 -5.22 -8.02
CA GLU A 138 22.36 -6.10 -9.09
C GLU A 138 23.80 -6.56 -8.82
N ASP A 139 24.66 -5.70 -8.28
CA ASP A 139 26.06 -6.05 -7.98
C ASP A 139 26.25 -6.80 -6.65
N ARG A 140 25.16 -7.13 -5.95
CA ARG A 140 25.18 -7.62 -4.55
C ARG A 140 24.55 -9.00 -4.39
N VAL A 141 24.57 -9.85 -5.42
CA VAL A 141 24.08 -11.23 -5.31
C VAL A 141 24.80 -11.96 -4.18
N ASN A 142 24.04 -12.68 -3.36
CA ASN A 142 24.44 -13.31 -2.10
C ASN A 142 24.80 -12.34 -0.95
N ALA A 143 24.61 -11.03 -1.11
CA ALA A 143 24.76 -10.11 0.01
C ALA A 143 23.72 -10.40 1.08
N ILE A 144 24.18 -10.41 2.32
CA ILE A 144 23.38 -10.75 3.48
C ILE A 144 22.88 -9.46 4.13
N HIS A 145 21.56 -9.35 4.27
CA HIS A 145 20.88 -8.21 4.86
C HIS A 145 19.96 -8.68 6.00
N PRO A 146 20.11 -8.12 7.21
CA PRO A 146 19.17 -8.37 8.29
C PRO A 146 17.90 -7.53 8.09
N PHE A 147 16.74 -8.17 8.17
CA PHE A 147 15.42 -7.53 8.14
C PHE A 147 14.73 -7.69 9.49
N GLU A 148 14.00 -6.66 9.90
CA GLU A 148 13.07 -6.79 11.02
C GLU A 148 11.73 -7.30 10.49
N MET A 149 11.29 -8.41 11.03
CA MET A 149 10.09 -9.13 10.64
C MET A 149 9.08 -9.09 11.78
N ILE A 150 7.81 -8.90 11.45
CA ILE A 150 6.71 -9.00 12.41
C ILE A 150 5.57 -9.80 11.81
N ARG A 151 4.89 -10.58 12.65
CA ARG A 151 3.67 -11.32 12.29
C ARG A 151 2.55 -10.92 13.24
N GLY A 152 1.49 -10.37 12.67
CA GLY A 152 0.30 -9.97 13.41
C GLY A 152 -0.77 -11.04 13.49
N GLY A 153 -1.88 -10.67 14.13
CA GLY A 153 -3.06 -11.52 14.29
C GLY A 153 -3.80 -11.83 12.99
N LEU A 154 -3.55 -11.07 11.90
CA LEU A 154 -4.09 -11.39 10.56
C LEU A 154 -3.28 -12.49 9.85
N GLY A 155 -2.21 -12.99 10.47
CA GLY A 155 -1.53 -14.21 10.07
C GLY A 155 -0.47 -14.05 8.99
N PHE A 156 -0.25 -12.85 8.44
CA PHE A 156 0.80 -12.57 7.46
C PHE A 156 2.01 -11.85 8.06
N TYR A 157 3.16 -12.01 7.39
CA TYR A 157 4.40 -11.35 7.77
C TYR A 157 4.54 -9.97 7.13
N GLN A 158 5.19 -9.08 7.86
CA GLN A 158 5.62 -7.77 7.38
C GLN A 158 7.10 -7.61 7.64
N TYR A 159 7.79 -6.86 6.77
CA TYR A 159 9.19 -6.50 6.97
C TYR A 159 9.36 -4.99 7.05
N ASN A 160 10.31 -4.55 7.87
CA ASN A 160 10.69 -3.14 7.98
C ASN A 160 11.63 -2.76 6.83
N GLN A 161 11.20 -1.83 5.98
CA GLN A 161 11.97 -1.36 4.82
C GLN A 161 12.84 -0.12 5.13
N ALA A 162 12.69 0.50 6.30
CA ALA A 162 13.40 1.75 6.65
C ALA A 162 14.92 1.56 6.60
N ARG A 163 15.42 0.44 7.11
CA ARG A 163 16.86 0.16 7.15
C ARG A 163 17.51 0.14 5.77
N LEU A 164 16.93 -0.60 4.82
CA LEU A 164 17.43 -0.62 3.45
C LEU A 164 17.36 0.78 2.81
N GLN A 165 16.32 1.56 3.12
CA GLN A 165 16.22 2.93 2.61
C GLN A 165 17.29 3.84 3.20
N ASP A 166 17.68 3.64 4.46
CA ASP A 166 18.78 4.36 5.10
C ASP A 166 20.12 3.98 4.48
N GLU A 167 20.37 2.68 4.26
CA GLU A 167 21.58 2.15 3.61
C GLU A 167 21.73 2.72 2.18
N MET A 168 20.65 2.68 1.39
CA MET A 168 20.63 3.25 0.04
C MET A 168 20.87 4.76 0.04
N ARG A 169 20.21 5.51 0.95
CA ARG A 169 20.42 6.97 1.08
C ARG A 169 21.82 7.33 1.55
N ALA A 170 22.48 6.48 2.33
CA ALA A 170 23.86 6.69 2.74
C ALA A 170 24.81 6.53 1.56
N GLN A 171 24.59 5.52 0.71
CA GLN A 171 25.43 5.29 -0.46
C GLN A 171 25.31 6.42 -1.49
N LEU A 172 24.09 6.86 -1.83
CA LEU A 172 23.89 7.96 -2.77
C LEU A 172 24.62 9.24 -2.32
N ARG A 173 24.60 9.53 -1.02
CA ARG A 173 25.35 10.66 -0.45
C ARG A 173 26.87 10.53 -0.61
N LEU A 174 27.42 9.32 -0.57
CA LEU A 174 28.85 9.09 -0.80
C LEU A 174 29.21 9.28 -2.27
N GLU A 175 28.37 8.81 -3.19
CA GLU A 175 28.57 8.98 -4.63
C GLU A 175 28.55 10.46 -5.04
N ASP A 176 27.66 11.27 -4.44
CA ASP A 176 27.62 12.72 -4.66
C ASP A 176 28.88 13.44 -4.16
N LEU A 177 29.50 12.97 -3.06
CA LEU A 177 30.74 13.55 -2.51
C LEU A 177 32.00 13.19 -3.30
N GLN A 178 31.93 12.15 -4.15
CA GLN A 178 33.04 11.69 -4.96
C GLN A 178 33.06 12.30 -6.38
N ARG A 179 32.05 13.10 -6.73
CA ARG A 179 31.95 13.83 -8.00
C ARG A 179 32.37 15.29 -7.84
#